data_AF-R0BD27-F1
#
_entry.id   AF-R0BD27-F1
#
_cell.length_a   1.000
_cell.length_b   1.000
_cell.length_c   1.000
_cell.angle_alpha   90.00
_cell.angle_beta   90.00
_cell.angle_gamma   90.00
#
_symmetry.space_group_name_H-M   'P 1'
#
loop_
_entity.id
_entity.type
_entity.pdbx_description
1 polymer ?
#
loop_
_entity_poly.entity_id
_entity_poly.type
_entity_poly.pdbx_seq_one_letter_code
_entity_poly.pdbx_strand_id
1 'polypeptide(L)'
;MIRGIRYQEGMDVSQLEIAGFTLVEYDYGKSGKAGFQQTGFIYSQEMELYEKEEDWLFGVSVIDDELEQVLENVSDLGIAYLVLETVGMEDRTNMSRHLEMYAEKIKISGIKVYIENGYCFGANGIIQSAFSEVDVMKELVDRLNLTAKADCFGICLNIGHANLLGKNVCGMIERLGHHIGLIHAGDNDGITSQCQMPYTFTRGRGELSTDWYGIIGALAMCGFKGAVVYDIAGLFEVSPARLRPGWYRLLSAVAREWEGILELEEYLKKTSKKERSEADSKASVLVLFGAGRMFHNYMEVWGNAYPPSFIVDNNETLWGGTRENICIRPPSALLEDKEHPTFVLICNMYYASIEKQLDIMGIRWRKYDDKYFFRYQNLVDKQGAGIC
;
A
#
# COMPACT_ATOMS: atom_id res chain seq x y z
N MET A 1 7.66 -2.08 -0.26
CA MET A 1 6.34 -2.05 -0.94
C MET A 1 6.56 -1.84 -2.45
N ILE A 2 5.73 -2.42 -3.34
CA ILE A 2 5.80 -2.10 -4.78
C ILE A 2 5.07 -0.76 -5.03
N ARG A 3 5.76 0.20 -5.66
CA ARG A 3 5.27 1.57 -5.88
C ARG A 3 4.91 1.77 -7.35
N GLY A 4 3.62 1.82 -7.64
CA GLY A 4 3.04 1.95 -8.97
C GLY A 4 2.44 3.33 -9.26
N ILE A 5 2.27 3.67 -10.53
CA ILE A 5 1.54 4.87 -10.96
C ILE A 5 0.76 4.60 -12.25
N ARG A 6 -0.46 5.14 -12.36
CA ARG A 6 -1.25 5.05 -13.59
C ARG A 6 -0.75 6.07 -14.62
N TYR A 7 -0.23 5.58 -15.74
CA TYR A 7 0.37 6.39 -16.81
C TYR A 7 -0.60 7.42 -17.39
N GLN A 8 -0.07 8.59 -17.72
CA GLN A 8 -0.77 9.66 -18.44
C GLN A 8 0.14 10.18 -19.57
N GLU A 9 -0.44 10.65 -20.67
CA GLU A 9 0.34 11.06 -21.85
C GLU A 9 1.34 12.19 -21.53
N GLY A 10 2.62 11.94 -21.81
CA GLY A 10 3.71 12.87 -21.49
C GLY A 10 4.15 12.84 -20.02
N MET A 11 3.86 11.76 -19.28
CA MET A 11 4.66 11.39 -18.12
C MET A 11 6.07 11.02 -18.57
N ASP A 12 7.07 11.44 -17.81
CA ASP A 12 8.48 11.15 -18.06
C ASP A 12 8.91 10.00 -17.14
N VAL A 13 9.11 8.80 -17.71
CA VAL A 13 9.43 7.58 -16.97
C VAL A 13 10.75 7.72 -16.20
N SER A 14 11.73 8.46 -16.73
CA SER A 14 12.99 8.70 -16.00
C SER A 14 12.78 9.51 -14.72
N GLN A 15 11.81 10.42 -14.70
CA GLN A 15 11.45 11.17 -13.50
C GLN A 15 10.65 10.33 -12.48
N LEU A 16 9.94 9.30 -12.95
CA LEU A 16 9.27 8.31 -12.10
C LEU A 16 10.31 7.38 -11.46
N GLU A 17 11.32 6.94 -12.22
CA GLU A 17 12.47 6.16 -11.75
C GLU A 17 13.26 6.92 -10.68
N ILE A 18 13.61 8.18 -10.94
CA ILE A 18 14.30 9.08 -9.99
C ILE A 18 13.44 9.35 -8.73
N ALA A 19 12.11 9.30 -8.85
CA ALA A 19 11.20 9.34 -7.71
C ALA A 19 11.10 7.99 -6.98
N GLY A 20 11.57 6.89 -7.55
CA GLY A 20 11.54 5.54 -6.97
C GLY A 20 10.20 4.83 -7.15
N PHE A 21 9.52 5.06 -8.27
CA PHE A 21 8.48 4.16 -8.78
C PHE A 21 9.15 3.04 -9.60
N THR A 22 8.60 1.83 -9.52
CA THR A 22 9.14 0.63 -10.20
C THR A 22 8.06 -0.14 -10.96
N LEU A 23 6.86 0.41 -11.01
CA LEU A 23 5.71 -0.15 -11.71
C LEU A 23 4.96 0.98 -12.42
N VAL A 24 4.56 0.76 -13.67
CA VAL A 24 3.63 1.65 -14.39
C VAL A 24 2.43 0.86 -14.87
N GLU A 25 1.23 1.38 -14.64
CA GLU A 25 -0.01 0.82 -15.16
C GLU A 25 -0.54 1.65 -16.33
N TYR A 26 -0.93 0.96 -17.40
CA TYR A 26 -1.47 1.58 -18.62
C TYR A 26 -2.95 1.26 -18.79
N ASP A 27 -3.70 2.29 -19.18
CA ASP A 27 -5.07 2.18 -19.63
C ASP A 27 -5.08 1.71 -21.10
N TYR A 28 -5.55 0.49 -21.37
CA TYR A 28 -5.41 -0.11 -22.70
C TYR A 28 -6.18 0.66 -23.78
N GLY A 29 -7.46 0.96 -23.53
CA GLY A 29 -8.32 1.70 -24.46
C GLY A 29 -7.85 3.13 -24.75
N LYS A 30 -7.22 3.82 -23.78
CA LYS A 30 -6.62 5.15 -24.01
C LYS A 30 -5.22 5.09 -24.64
N SER A 31 -4.39 4.11 -24.28
CA SER A 31 -2.98 4.06 -24.69
C SER A 31 -2.76 3.35 -26.04
N GLY A 32 -3.54 2.31 -26.32
CA GLY A 32 -3.41 1.42 -27.48
C GLY A 32 -2.05 0.70 -27.56
N LYS A 33 -1.91 -0.25 -28.50
CA LYS A 33 -0.64 -1.01 -28.68
C LYS A 33 0.60 -0.12 -28.91
N ALA A 34 0.43 1.10 -29.42
CA ALA A 34 1.51 2.06 -29.59
C ALA A 34 2.07 2.59 -28.26
N GLY A 35 1.24 2.79 -27.23
CA GLY A 35 1.70 3.21 -25.90
C GLY A 35 2.59 2.15 -25.24
N PHE A 36 2.20 0.88 -25.32
CA PHE A 36 3.01 -0.25 -24.84
C PHE A 36 4.32 -0.44 -25.64
N GLN A 37 4.33 -0.10 -26.93
CA GLN A 37 5.54 -0.16 -27.76
C GLN A 37 6.51 1.02 -27.58
N GLN A 38 6.08 2.12 -26.93
CA GLN A 38 7.01 3.18 -26.51
C GLN A 38 7.75 2.85 -25.19
N THR A 39 7.26 1.86 -24.43
CA THR A 39 7.72 1.57 -23.07
C THR A 39 8.54 0.27 -22.97
N GLY A 40 8.44 -0.61 -23.98
CA GLY A 40 9.61 -1.33 -24.43
C GLY A 40 10.67 -0.32 -24.91
N PHE A 41 11.70 -0.11 -24.09
CA PHE A 41 12.76 0.91 -24.24
C PHE A 41 13.01 1.36 -25.69
N ILE A 42 12.97 2.67 -25.91
CA ILE A 42 13.27 3.29 -27.21
C ILE A 42 14.62 2.75 -27.71
N TYR A 43 14.59 2.00 -28.82
CA TYR A 43 15.78 1.55 -29.54
C TYR A 43 16.41 2.73 -30.33
N SER A 44 16.67 3.85 -29.64
CA SER A 44 17.43 4.97 -30.16
C SER A 44 18.90 4.55 -30.24
N GLN A 45 19.47 4.62 -31.44
CA GLN A 45 20.82 4.10 -31.73
C GLN A 45 21.95 4.97 -31.16
N GLU A 46 21.66 5.84 -30.17
CA GLU A 46 22.53 6.93 -29.72
C GLU A 46 22.56 7.12 -28.19
N MET A 47 21.95 6.23 -27.38
CA MET A 47 22.24 6.17 -25.94
C MET A 47 23.27 5.08 -25.64
N GLU A 48 24.39 5.49 -25.05
CA GLU A 48 25.45 4.58 -24.61
C GLU A 48 24.99 3.67 -23.47
N LEU A 49 25.62 2.51 -23.37
CA LEU A 49 25.26 1.41 -22.46
C LEU A 49 25.31 1.83 -20.98
N TYR A 50 24.14 2.18 -20.43
CA TYR A 50 23.87 1.97 -19.00
C TYR A 50 23.47 0.51 -18.80
N GLU A 51 24.08 -0.15 -17.82
CA GLU A 51 23.72 -1.52 -17.45
C GLU A 51 22.34 -1.53 -16.77
N LYS A 52 21.55 -2.59 -17.01
CA LYS A 52 20.26 -2.80 -16.35
C LYS A 52 20.44 -2.91 -14.84
N GLU A 53 19.81 -2.02 -14.07
CA GLU A 53 19.41 -2.29 -12.69
C GLU A 53 17.89 -2.09 -12.55
N GLU A 54 17.24 -3.03 -11.86
CA GLU A 54 15.79 -3.18 -11.64
C GLU A 54 14.91 -3.45 -12.89
N ASP A 55 14.15 -4.56 -12.85
CA ASP A 55 13.15 -4.92 -13.85
C ASP A 55 11.80 -4.24 -13.53
N TRP A 56 11.43 -3.23 -14.33
CA TRP A 56 10.13 -2.55 -14.25
C TRP A 56 8.96 -3.51 -14.42
N LEU A 57 7.90 -3.32 -13.61
CA LEU A 57 6.64 -4.05 -13.73
C LEU A 57 5.60 -3.26 -14.52
N PHE A 58 4.93 -3.94 -15.47
CA PHE A 58 3.90 -3.33 -16.32
C PHE A 58 2.52 -3.89 -15.99
N GLY A 59 1.61 -3.02 -15.55
CA GLY A 59 0.20 -3.32 -15.34
C GLY A 59 -0.66 -2.83 -16.50
N VAL A 60 -1.85 -3.44 -16.68
CA VAL A 60 -2.82 -2.99 -17.69
C VAL A 60 -4.23 -2.95 -17.11
N SER A 61 -4.87 -1.78 -17.12
CA SER A 61 -6.32 -1.64 -16.91
C SER A 61 -7.07 -1.75 -18.25
N VAL A 62 -8.11 -2.58 -18.28
CA VAL A 62 -8.93 -2.88 -19.47
C VAL A 62 -10.43 -2.90 -19.13
N ILE A 63 -11.29 -2.76 -20.14
CA ILE A 63 -12.72 -3.15 -20.03
C ILE A 63 -12.94 -4.61 -20.51
N ASP A 64 -14.07 -5.21 -20.13
CA ASP A 64 -14.41 -6.61 -20.45
C ASP A 64 -14.38 -6.92 -21.97
N ASP A 65 -14.82 -5.98 -22.81
CA ASP A 65 -14.77 -6.09 -24.29
C ASP A 65 -13.33 -6.16 -24.86
N GLU A 66 -12.31 -5.68 -24.12
CA GLU A 66 -10.91 -5.69 -24.54
C GLU A 66 -10.14 -6.93 -24.03
N LEU A 67 -10.72 -7.67 -23.07
CA LEU A 67 -10.07 -8.74 -22.33
C LEU A 67 -9.51 -9.84 -23.25
N GLU A 68 -10.27 -10.28 -24.25
CA GLU A 68 -9.82 -11.34 -25.17
C GLU A 68 -8.54 -10.93 -25.92
N GLN A 69 -8.53 -9.70 -26.47
CA GLN A 69 -7.41 -9.17 -27.25
C GLN A 69 -6.16 -8.99 -26.38
N VAL A 70 -6.28 -8.49 -25.15
CA VAL A 70 -5.13 -8.37 -24.25
C VAL A 70 -4.64 -9.75 -23.83
N LEU A 71 -5.55 -10.70 -23.54
CA LEU A 71 -5.19 -12.08 -23.22
C LEU A 71 -4.51 -12.84 -24.38
N GLU A 72 -4.75 -12.48 -25.64
CA GLU A 72 -3.99 -13.01 -26.78
C GLU A 72 -2.55 -12.48 -26.88
N ASN A 73 -2.28 -11.29 -26.33
CA ASN A 73 -1.02 -10.57 -26.53
C ASN A 73 -0.15 -10.48 -25.25
N VAL A 74 -0.55 -11.11 -24.14
CA VAL A 74 0.11 -11.06 -22.81
C VAL A 74 1.63 -11.21 -22.89
N SER A 75 2.09 -12.27 -23.57
CA SER A 75 3.51 -12.63 -23.68
C SER A 75 4.32 -11.59 -24.47
N ASP A 76 3.70 -10.97 -25.49
CA ASP A 76 4.33 -9.96 -26.35
C ASP A 76 4.32 -8.57 -25.69
N LEU A 77 3.39 -8.33 -24.76
CA LEU A 77 3.25 -7.08 -23.99
C LEU A 77 4.05 -7.08 -22.68
N GLY A 78 4.55 -8.24 -22.23
CA GLY A 78 5.40 -8.35 -21.03
C GLY A 78 4.71 -7.98 -19.70
N ILE A 79 3.39 -8.14 -19.62
CA ILE A 79 2.58 -7.62 -18.51
C ILE A 79 2.69 -8.50 -17.26
N ALA A 80 2.81 -7.87 -16.09
CA ALA A 80 2.86 -8.55 -14.80
C ALA A 80 1.46 -8.89 -14.26
N TYR A 81 0.47 -8.04 -14.55
CA TYR A 81 -0.92 -8.22 -14.15
C TYR A 81 -1.88 -7.43 -15.05
N LEU A 82 -3.16 -7.76 -14.95
CA LEU A 82 -4.27 -7.07 -15.61
C LEU A 82 -5.32 -6.64 -14.57
N VAL A 83 -5.97 -5.50 -14.77
CA VAL A 83 -7.09 -4.99 -13.97
C VAL A 83 -8.31 -4.86 -14.87
N LEU A 84 -9.47 -5.24 -14.35
CA LEU A 84 -10.77 -5.06 -15.00
C LEU A 84 -11.47 -3.86 -14.39
N GLU A 85 -11.65 -2.81 -15.18
CA GLU A 85 -12.45 -1.66 -14.81
C GLU A 85 -13.94 -2.02 -14.85
N THR A 86 -14.64 -1.79 -13.73
CA THR A 86 -16.07 -2.14 -13.59
C THR A 86 -16.97 -0.91 -13.43
N VAL A 87 -16.44 0.29 -13.68
CA VAL A 87 -17.22 1.53 -13.67
C VAL A 87 -18.26 1.49 -14.80
N GLY A 88 -19.52 1.77 -14.45
CA GLY A 88 -20.67 1.66 -15.33
C GLY A 88 -21.32 0.27 -15.40
N MET A 89 -20.67 -0.79 -14.90
CA MET A 89 -21.20 -2.15 -14.98
C MET A 89 -22.22 -2.46 -13.88
N GLU A 90 -23.51 -2.46 -14.21
CA GLU A 90 -24.59 -2.75 -13.25
C GLU A 90 -24.54 -4.19 -12.73
N ASP A 91 -24.26 -5.16 -13.62
CA ASP A 91 -24.31 -6.60 -13.33
C ASP A 91 -22.98 -7.32 -13.61
N ARG A 92 -22.73 -8.43 -12.90
CA ARG A 92 -21.47 -9.21 -12.98
C ARG A 92 -21.50 -10.40 -13.93
N THR A 93 -22.61 -10.65 -14.64
CA THR A 93 -22.92 -11.94 -15.26
C THR A 93 -22.11 -12.18 -16.53
N ASN A 94 -21.90 -11.16 -17.36
CA ASN A 94 -21.16 -11.30 -18.62
C ASN A 94 -19.65 -11.40 -18.35
N MET A 95 -19.08 -10.44 -17.63
CA MET A 95 -17.68 -10.47 -17.20
C MET A 95 -17.34 -11.77 -16.42
N SER A 96 -18.23 -12.26 -15.55
CA SER A 96 -18.07 -13.59 -14.93
C SER A 96 -17.89 -14.70 -15.95
N ARG A 97 -18.77 -14.78 -16.96
CA ARG A 97 -18.72 -15.85 -17.98
C ARG A 97 -17.46 -15.73 -18.83
N HIS A 98 -17.04 -14.52 -19.19
CA HIS A 98 -15.79 -14.30 -19.92
C HIS A 98 -14.57 -14.74 -19.10
N LEU A 99 -14.50 -14.36 -17.82
CA LEU A 99 -13.41 -14.78 -16.94
C LEU A 99 -13.40 -16.29 -16.66
N GLU A 100 -14.56 -16.93 -16.52
CA GLU A 100 -14.69 -18.39 -16.40
C GLU A 100 -14.27 -19.11 -17.70
N MET A 101 -14.58 -18.53 -18.86
CA MET A 101 -14.16 -19.04 -20.17
C MET A 101 -12.65 -18.90 -20.40
N TYR A 102 -12.03 -17.81 -19.91
CA TYR A 102 -10.60 -17.54 -20.03
C TYR A 102 -9.74 -18.04 -18.87
N ALA A 103 -10.31 -18.64 -17.82
CA ALA A 103 -9.62 -19.02 -16.59
C ALA A 103 -8.35 -19.87 -16.80
N GLU A 104 -8.41 -20.88 -17.67
CA GLU A 104 -7.23 -21.71 -17.98
C GLU A 104 -6.19 -20.96 -18.84
N LYS A 105 -6.61 -20.01 -19.70
CA LYS A 105 -5.72 -19.16 -20.51
C LYS A 105 -4.93 -18.20 -19.62
N ILE A 106 -5.61 -17.54 -18.67
CA ILE A 106 -5.03 -16.65 -17.65
C ILE A 106 -4.00 -17.38 -16.78
N LYS A 107 -4.36 -18.59 -16.32
CA LYS A 107 -3.49 -19.46 -15.55
C LYS A 107 -2.26 -19.93 -16.33
N ILE A 108 -2.41 -20.26 -17.62
CA ILE A 108 -1.29 -20.68 -18.49
C ILE A 108 -0.34 -19.52 -18.79
N SER A 109 -0.83 -18.29 -18.93
CA SER A 109 0.04 -17.11 -19.07
C SER A 109 0.67 -16.66 -17.74
N GLY A 110 0.16 -17.12 -16.60
CA GLY A 110 0.75 -16.90 -15.27
C GLY A 110 0.50 -15.51 -14.67
N ILE A 111 -0.29 -14.66 -15.33
CA ILE A 111 -0.58 -13.30 -14.84
C ILE A 111 -1.59 -13.32 -13.69
N LYS A 112 -1.55 -12.27 -12.87
CA LYS A 112 -2.66 -11.94 -11.95
C LYS A 112 -3.72 -11.12 -12.70
N VAL A 113 -4.99 -11.39 -12.39
CA VAL A 113 -6.14 -10.61 -12.85
C VAL A 113 -6.88 -10.04 -11.65
N TYR A 114 -6.94 -8.71 -11.54
CA TYR A 114 -7.60 -8.01 -10.45
C TYR A 114 -8.93 -7.41 -10.92
N ILE A 115 -10.01 -7.70 -10.21
CA ILE A 115 -11.31 -7.07 -10.46
C ILE A 115 -11.37 -5.78 -9.64
N GLU A 116 -11.56 -4.63 -10.28
CA GLU A 116 -11.70 -3.35 -9.58
C GLU A 116 -13.10 -3.18 -8.99
N ASN A 117 -13.23 -2.52 -7.83
CA ASN A 117 -14.53 -2.09 -7.33
C ASN A 117 -15.07 -0.86 -8.10
N GLY A 118 -16.24 -1.03 -8.70
CA GLY A 118 -16.89 -0.03 -9.54
C GLY A 118 -18.13 0.62 -8.91
N TYR A 119 -18.73 1.52 -9.69
CA TYR A 119 -19.97 2.22 -9.41
C TYR A 119 -20.73 2.48 -10.73
N CYS A 120 -22.01 2.81 -10.66
CA CYS A 120 -22.83 3.16 -11.83
C CYS A 120 -23.32 4.61 -11.79
N PHE A 121 -23.84 5.11 -12.92
CA PHE A 121 -24.35 6.47 -13.06
C PHE A 121 -25.88 6.48 -12.98
N GLY A 122 -26.43 6.87 -11.84
CA GLY A 122 -27.86 7.09 -11.67
C GLY A 122 -28.27 8.50 -12.09
N ALA A 123 -29.59 8.73 -12.24
CA ALA A 123 -30.15 10.00 -12.71
C ALA A 123 -29.76 11.25 -11.87
N ASN A 124 -29.34 11.06 -10.61
CA ASN A 124 -28.97 12.12 -9.67
C ASN A 124 -27.49 12.04 -9.23
N GLY A 125 -26.65 11.25 -9.90
CA GLY A 125 -25.23 11.06 -9.54
C GLY A 125 -24.81 9.60 -9.41
N ILE A 126 -23.68 9.37 -8.74
CA ILE A 126 -23.06 8.04 -8.59
C ILE A 126 -23.91 7.13 -7.67
N ILE A 127 -24.09 5.87 -8.08
CA ILE A 127 -24.83 4.84 -7.35
C ILE A 127 -24.02 3.53 -7.26
N GLN A 128 -24.38 2.66 -6.32
CA GLN A 128 -23.75 1.35 -6.13
C GLN A 128 -24.04 0.41 -7.31
N SER A 129 -23.08 -0.47 -7.61
CA SER A 129 -23.14 -1.54 -8.62
C SER A 129 -22.91 -2.91 -7.97
N ALA A 130 -23.02 -4.00 -8.74
CA ALA A 130 -22.62 -5.34 -8.28
C ALA A 130 -21.16 -5.39 -7.76
N PHE A 131 -20.29 -4.50 -8.26
CA PHE A 131 -18.87 -4.39 -7.90
C PHE A 131 -18.61 -3.39 -6.76
N SER A 132 -19.66 -2.76 -6.22
CA SER A 132 -19.57 -1.97 -4.99
C SER A 132 -19.67 -2.81 -3.71
N GLU A 133 -20.05 -4.09 -3.82
CA GLU A 133 -20.33 -4.95 -2.66
C GLU A 133 -19.24 -6.00 -2.40
N VAL A 134 -18.72 -5.92 -1.17
CA VAL A 134 -17.61 -6.74 -0.64
C VAL A 134 -17.84 -8.24 -0.84
N ASP A 135 -19.01 -8.76 -0.45
CA ASP A 135 -19.30 -10.18 -0.51
C ASP A 135 -19.46 -10.68 -1.96
N VAL A 136 -19.95 -9.82 -2.85
CA VAL A 136 -20.17 -10.14 -4.27
C VAL A 136 -18.84 -10.23 -5.02
N MET A 137 -17.90 -9.31 -4.75
CA MET A 137 -16.54 -9.39 -5.29
C MET A 137 -15.78 -10.60 -4.73
N LYS A 138 -15.93 -10.89 -3.44
CA LYS A 138 -15.30 -12.06 -2.80
C LYS A 138 -15.79 -13.38 -3.40
N GLU A 139 -17.11 -13.59 -3.45
CA GLU A 139 -17.73 -14.78 -4.06
C GLU A 139 -17.33 -14.96 -5.54
N LEU A 140 -17.18 -13.85 -6.27
CA LEU A 140 -16.69 -13.86 -7.65
C LEU A 140 -15.23 -14.34 -7.75
N VAL A 141 -14.32 -13.79 -6.94
CA VAL A 141 -12.90 -14.17 -6.94
C VAL A 141 -12.68 -15.61 -6.42
N ASP A 142 -13.33 -16.00 -5.32
CA ASP A 142 -13.30 -17.37 -4.78
C ASP A 142 -13.67 -18.39 -5.86
N ARG A 143 -14.77 -18.15 -6.59
CA ARG A 143 -15.25 -19.02 -7.66
C ARG A 143 -14.32 -19.03 -8.87
N LEU A 144 -13.74 -17.90 -9.26
CA LEU A 144 -12.81 -17.83 -10.39
C LEU A 144 -11.50 -18.58 -10.11
N ASN A 145 -10.94 -18.42 -8.91
CA ASN A 145 -9.78 -19.20 -8.46
C ASN A 145 -10.08 -20.70 -8.36
N LEU A 146 -11.29 -21.07 -7.91
CA LEU A 146 -11.75 -22.47 -7.91
C LEU A 146 -11.88 -23.05 -9.33
N THR A 147 -12.38 -22.26 -10.29
CA THR A 147 -12.50 -22.65 -11.71
C THR A 147 -11.13 -22.84 -12.37
N ALA A 148 -10.20 -21.90 -12.17
CA ALA A 148 -8.81 -22.02 -12.65
C ALA A 148 -8.03 -23.15 -11.94
N LYS A 149 -8.39 -23.45 -10.69
CA LYS A 149 -7.63 -24.30 -9.74
C LYS A 149 -6.24 -23.74 -9.47
N ALA A 150 -6.17 -22.41 -9.40
CA ALA A 150 -4.97 -21.63 -9.14
C ALA A 150 -5.40 -20.29 -8.54
N ASP A 151 -4.55 -19.72 -7.69
CA ASP A 151 -4.66 -18.32 -7.26
C ASP A 151 -4.17 -17.42 -8.40
N CYS A 152 -5.08 -17.05 -9.29
CA CYS A 152 -4.85 -16.15 -10.43
C CYS A 152 -5.65 -14.85 -10.33
N PHE A 153 -6.77 -14.87 -9.62
CA PHE A 153 -7.72 -13.77 -9.50
C PHE A 153 -7.64 -13.11 -8.12
N GLY A 154 -7.80 -11.80 -8.09
CA GLY A 154 -7.91 -11.01 -6.87
C GLY A 154 -8.77 -9.77 -7.08
N ILE A 155 -8.70 -8.84 -6.12
CA ILE A 155 -9.41 -7.57 -6.14
C ILE A 155 -8.40 -6.43 -6.21
N CYS A 156 -8.69 -5.44 -7.07
CA CYS A 156 -8.12 -4.11 -6.95
C CYS A 156 -9.07 -3.24 -6.13
N LEU A 157 -8.62 -2.76 -4.97
CA LEU A 157 -9.41 -1.83 -4.17
C LEU A 157 -9.07 -0.40 -4.60
N ASN A 158 -9.91 0.18 -5.46
CA ASN A 158 -9.91 1.59 -5.79
C ASN A 158 -10.56 2.40 -4.66
N ILE A 159 -9.69 3.08 -3.91
CA ILE A 159 -10.05 3.90 -2.76
C ILE A 159 -10.90 5.10 -3.17
N GLY A 160 -10.61 5.68 -4.33
CA GLY A 160 -11.37 6.80 -4.88
C GLY A 160 -12.83 6.42 -5.16
N HIS A 161 -13.05 5.28 -5.83
CA HIS A 161 -14.38 4.73 -6.11
C HIS A 161 -15.15 4.41 -4.81
N ALA A 162 -14.47 3.89 -3.79
CA ALA A 162 -15.09 3.60 -2.49
C ALA A 162 -15.48 4.88 -1.72
N ASN A 163 -14.70 5.97 -1.83
CA ASN A 163 -15.03 7.27 -1.20
C ASN A 163 -16.22 7.97 -1.89
N LEU A 164 -16.34 7.88 -3.22
CA LEU A 164 -17.49 8.40 -3.99
C LEU A 164 -18.82 7.74 -3.60
N LEU A 165 -18.76 6.49 -3.13
CA LEU A 165 -19.90 5.73 -2.63
C LEU A 165 -20.12 5.87 -1.11
N GLY A 166 -19.31 6.67 -0.42
CA GLY A 166 -19.36 6.85 1.04
C GLY A 166 -19.14 5.55 1.83
N LYS A 167 -18.44 4.56 1.27
CA LYS A 167 -18.24 3.25 1.90
C LYS A 167 -17.29 3.35 3.10
N ASN A 168 -17.49 2.50 4.11
CA ASN A 168 -16.50 2.29 5.18
C ASN A 168 -15.31 1.49 4.62
N VAL A 169 -14.37 2.16 3.96
CA VAL A 169 -13.25 1.53 3.23
C VAL A 169 -12.40 0.62 4.13
N CYS A 170 -12.17 1.01 5.39
CA CYS A 170 -11.47 0.16 6.36
C CYS A 170 -12.22 -1.16 6.59
N GLY A 171 -13.54 -1.11 6.76
CA GLY A 171 -14.39 -2.30 6.88
C GLY A 171 -14.56 -3.09 5.59
N MET A 172 -14.20 -2.54 4.42
CA MET A 172 -14.03 -3.31 3.18
C MET A 172 -12.71 -4.08 3.24
N ILE A 173 -11.61 -3.41 3.60
CA ILE A 173 -10.27 -4.00 3.73
C ILE A 173 -10.28 -5.17 4.72
N GLU A 174 -10.85 -4.97 5.91
CA GLU A 174 -10.97 -5.98 6.97
C GLU A 174 -11.80 -7.22 6.58
N ARG A 175 -12.70 -7.11 5.59
CA ARG A 175 -13.57 -8.21 5.13
C ARG A 175 -13.04 -8.91 3.87
N LEU A 176 -12.30 -8.20 3.03
CA LEU A 176 -11.64 -8.76 1.84
C LEU A 176 -10.32 -9.44 2.22
N GLY A 177 -9.55 -8.87 3.14
CA GLY A 177 -8.28 -9.44 3.62
C GLY A 177 -7.32 -9.75 2.47
N HIS A 178 -6.85 -11.00 2.41
CA HIS A 178 -5.92 -11.47 1.38
C HIS A 178 -6.44 -11.39 -0.08
N HIS A 179 -7.73 -11.13 -0.30
CA HIS A 179 -8.29 -10.98 -1.65
C HIS A 179 -7.81 -9.69 -2.34
N ILE A 180 -7.37 -8.69 -1.56
CA ILE A 180 -6.83 -7.44 -2.10
C ILE A 180 -5.37 -7.66 -2.51
N GLY A 181 -5.14 -7.77 -3.82
CA GLY A 181 -3.79 -7.87 -4.39
C GLY A 181 -3.26 -6.54 -4.94
N LEU A 182 -4.13 -5.54 -5.13
CA LEU A 182 -3.79 -4.24 -5.70
C LEU A 182 -4.61 -3.12 -5.03
N ILE A 183 -4.03 -1.93 -4.91
CA ILE A 183 -4.72 -0.71 -4.48
C ILE A 183 -4.61 0.35 -5.58
N HIS A 184 -5.74 0.92 -6.00
CA HIS A 184 -5.76 2.16 -6.78
C HIS A 184 -5.98 3.35 -5.82
N ALA A 185 -4.96 4.19 -5.70
CA ALA A 185 -4.85 5.26 -4.72
C ALA A 185 -4.94 6.65 -5.40
N GLY A 186 -6.18 7.10 -5.64
CA GLY A 186 -6.51 8.47 -6.02
C GLY A 186 -7.45 9.11 -5.00
N ASP A 187 -7.29 10.42 -4.74
CA ASP A 187 -8.10 11.20 -3.81
C ASP A 187 -9.20 12.00 -4.53
N ASN A 188 -10.31 12.24 -3.83
CA ASN A 188 -11.46 13.01 -4.33
C ASN A 188 -12.28 13.62 -3.19
N ASP A 189 -13.19 14.55 -3.50
CA ASP A 189 -14.12 15.18 -2.55
C ASP A 189 -15.25 14.26 -2.04
N GLY A 190 -15.41 13.07 -2.64
CA GLY A 190 -16.51 12.13 -2.41
C GLY A 190 -17.80 12.46 -3.18
N ILE A 191 -17.70 13.31 -4.21
CA ILE A 191 -18.80 13.72 -5.09
C ILE A 191 -18.45 13.46 -6.56
N THR A 192 -17.20 13.72 -6.98
CA THR A 192 -16.74 13.53 -8.37
C THR A 192 -15.37 12.85 -8.45
N SER A 193 -15.15 11.96 -9.43
CA SER A 193 -13.86 11.26 -9.55
C SER A 193 -12.78 12.17 -10.12
N GLN A 194 -11.97 12.75 -9.23
CA GLN A 194 -11.02 13.82 -9.55
C GLN A 194 -9.56 13.36 -9.66
N CYS A 195 -9.28 12.08 -9.33
CA CYS A 195 -7.96 11.44 -9.33
C CYS A 195 -6.81 12.40 -8.97
N GLN A 196 -6.84 12.90 -7.73
CA GLN A 196 -5.77 13.74 -7.17
C GLN A 196 -4.83 12.92 -6.28
N MET A 197 -3.70 13.52 -5.90
CA MET A 197 -2.76 12.91 -4.96
C MET A 197 -3.41 12.69 -3.57
N PRO A 198 -3.13 11.57 -2.88
CA PRO A 198 -3.56 11.35 -1.50
C PRO A 198 -3.22 12.53 -0.57
N TYR A 199 -4.11 12.78 0.39
CA TYR A 199 -4.07 13.90 1.35
C TYR A 199 -4.34 15.30 0.77
N THR A 200 -4.75 15.43 -0.51
CA THR A 200 -4.98 16.75 -1.11
C THR A 200 -6.43 17.25 -1.01
N PHE A 201 -7.42 16.37 -0.80
CA PHE A 201 -8.80 16.79 -0.58
C PHE A 201 -9.20 16.90 0.89
N THR A 202 -9.82 18.03 1.23
CA THR A 202 -10.40 18.26 2.55
C THR A 202 -11.84 18.76 2.48
N ARG A 203 -12.67 18.29 3.40
CA ARG A 203 -14.03 18.80 3.64
C ARG A 203 -14.02 19.83 4.79
N GLY A 204 -15.01 20.71 4.81
CA GLY A 204 -15.30 21.61 5.93
C GLY A 204 -14.13 22.51 6.33
N ARG A 205 -13.50 22.21 7.49
CA ARG A 205 -12.43 23.01 8.11
C ARG A 205 -11.01 22.46 7.90
N GLY A 206 -10.81 21.57 6.91
CA GLY A 206 -9.53 20.90 6.68
C GLY A 206 -9.51 19.44 7.15
N GLU A 207 -10.67 18.84 7.39
CA GLU A 207 -10.80 17.39 7.64
C GLU A 207 -10.58 16.65 6.32
N LEU A 208 -9.79 15.57 6.30
CA LEU A 208 -9.54 14.81 5.07
C LEU A 208 -10.85 14.28 4.48
N SER A 209 -10.99 14.35 3.15
CA SER A 209 -12.14 13.76 2.45
C SER A 209 -12.13 12.23 2.53
N THR A 210 -10.93 11.65 2.47
CA THR A 210 -10.65 10.21 2.48
C THR A 210 -9.87 9.85 3.75
N ASP A 211 -10.26 8.80 4.48
CA ASP A 211 -9.58 8.32 5.71
C ASP A 211 -8.27 7.57 5.40
N TRP A 212 -7.31 8.25 4.77
CA TRP A 212 -6.02 7.66 4.38
C TRP A 212 -5.25 7.05 5.57
N TYR A 213 -5.37 7.63 6.76
CA TYR A 213 -4.73 7.09 7.96
C TYR A 213 -5.36 5.78 8.41
N GLY A 214 -6.70 5.71 8.50
CA GLY A 214 -7.41 4.47 8.80
C GLY A 214 -7.21 3.40 7.72
N ILE A 215 -7.23 3.78 6.44
CA ILE A 215 -7.09 2.88 5.28
C ILE A 215 -5.72 2.20 5.26
N ILE A 216 -4.64 2.96 5.37
CA ILE A 216 -3.27 2.41 5.38
C ILE A 216 -3.02 1.62 6.68
N GLY A 217 -3.61 2.04 7.80
CA GLY A 217 -3.63 1.26 9.03
C GLY A 217 -4.33 -0.10 8.87
N ALA A 218 -5.52 -0.13 8.26
CA ALA A 218 -6.27 -1.35 8.01
C ALA A 218 -5.52 -2.31 7.07
N LEU A 219 -4.88 -1.79 6.01
CA LEU A 219 -4.03 -2.58 5.12
C LEU A 219 -2.82 -3.17 5.85
N ALA A 220 -2.19 -2.41 6.75
CA ALA A 220 -1.08 -2.91 7.58
C ALA A 220 -1.54 -3.99 8.56
N MET A 221 -2.69 -3.81 9.23
CA MET A 221 -3.26 -4.80 10.16
C MET A 221 -3.73 -6.07 9.44
N CYS A 222 -4.18 -5.97 8.19
CA CYS A 222 -4.52 -7.12 7.35
C CYS A 222 -3.30 -7.76 6.65
N GLY A 223 -2.09 -7.24 6.89
CA GLY A 223 -0.85 -7.80 6.34
C GLY A 223 -0.67 -7.63 4.83
N PHE A 224 -1.26 -6.58 4.22
CA PHE A 224 -1.22 -6.34 2.77
C PHE A 224 0.23 -6.30 2.22
N LYS A 225 0.46 -7.01 1.09
CA LYS A 225 1.76 -7.10 0.39
C LYS A 225 1.68 -6.78 -1.11
N GLY A 226 0.52 -6.36 -1.61
CA GLY A 226 0.33 -6.00 -3.01
C GLY A 226 1.00 -4.68 -3.42
N ALA A 227 0.81 -4.30 -4.67
CA ALA A 227 1.26 -3.00 -5.17
C ALA A 227 0.25 -1.89 -4.85
N VAL A 228 0.75 -0.68 -4.66
CA VAL A 228 -0.08 0.54 -4.58
C VAL A 228 0.16 1.35 -5.85
N VAL A 229 -0.86 1.47 -6.68
CA VAL A 229 -0.85 2.24 -7.93
C VAL A 229 -1.52 3.58 -7.65
N TYR A 230 -0.77 4.67 -7.77
CA TYR A 230 -1.33 6.01 -7.59
C TYR A 230 -2.04 6.47 -8.87
N ASP A 231 -3.35 6.71 -8.77
CA ASP A 231 -4.12 7.36 -9.84
C ASP A 231 -4.19 8.87 -9.57
N ILE A 232 -3.30 9.60 -10.24
CA ILE A 232 -3.22 11.06 -10.18
C ILE A 232 -3.63 11.72 -11.50
N ALA A 233 -4.48 11.06 -12.31
CA ALA A 233 -4.83 11.51 -13.66
C ALA A 233 -5.30 12.98 -13.71
N GLY A 234 -6.26 13.35 -12.85
CA GLY A 234 -6.80 14.70 -12.81
C GLY A 234 -5.85 15.73 -12.22
N LEU A 235 -4.90 15.35 -11.36
CA LEU A 235 -3.82 16.25 -10.94
C LEU A 235 -2.87 16.51 -12.11
N PHE A 236 -2.56 15.46 -12.87
CA PHE A 236 -1.63 15.51 -13.98
C PHE A 236 -2.15 16.37 -15.13
N GLU A 237 -3.42 16.18 -15.52
CA GLU A 237 -4.12 16.91 -16.59
C GLU A 237 -4.05 18.44 -16.38
N VAL A 238 -4.40 18.91 -15.18
CA VAL A 238 -4.43 20.35 -14.87
C VAL A 238 -3.05 20.95 -14.53
N SER A 239 -2.00 20.12 -14.43
CA SER A 239 -0.68 20.56 -13.98
C SER A 239 0.20 21.10 -15.13
N PRO A 240 0.75 22.33 -15.02
CA PRO A 240 1.82 22.78 -15.91
C PRO A 240 3.03 21.85 -15.82
N ALA A 241 3.54 21.36 -16.95
CA ALA A 241 4.57 20.31 -17.00
C ALA A 241 5.80 20.58 -16.12
N ARG A 242 6.20 21.85 -15.96
CA ARG A 242 7.27 22.31 -15.05
C ARG A 242 7.07 21.98 -13.56
N LEU A 243 5.88 21.53 -13.13
CA LEU A 243 5.58 21.13 -11.76
C LEU A 243 5.64 19.59 -11.55
N ARG A 244 5.57 18.80 -12.63
CA ARG A 244 5.57 17.32 -12.58
C ARG A 244 6.73 16.73 -11.75
N PRO A 245 8.01 17.19 -11.88
CA PRO A 245 9.09 16.70 -11.02
C PRO A 245 8.88 16.98 -9.52
N GLY A 246 8.14 18.06 -9.18
CA GLY A 246 7.77 18.36 -7.80
C GLY A 246 6.69 17.42 -7.29
N TRP A 247 5.68 17.13 -8.11
CA TRP A 247 4.58 16.24 -7.77
C TRP A 247 5.04 14.79 -7.59
N TYR A 248 5.92 14.26 -8.45
CA TYR A 248 6.48 12.93 -8.25
C TYR A 248 7.30 12.81 -6.95
N ARG A 249 8.00 13.88 -6.53
CA ARG A 249 8.70 13.90 -5.23
C ARG A 249 7.75 13.93 -4.03
N LEU A 250 6.61 14.62 -4.11
CA LEU A 250 5.58 14.57 -3.06
C LEU A 250 4.92 13.18 -3.00
N LEU A 251 4.58 12.61 -4.16
CA LEU A 251 3.99 11.26 -4.26
C LEU A 251 4.95 10.18 -3.73
N SER A 252 6.24 10.31 -4.03
CA SER A 252 7.30 9.46 -3.47
C SER A 252 7.41 9.58 -1.95
N ALA A 253 7.27 10.78 -1.39
CA ALA A 253 7.27 10.96 0.06
C ALA A 253 6.06 10.26 0.72
N VAL A 254 4.86 10.39 0.13
CA VAL A 254 3.65 9.65 0.56
C VAL A 254 3.88 8.13 0.49
N ALA A 255 4.42 7.63 -0.62
CA ALA A 255 4.65 6.20 -0.81
C ALA A 255 5.69 5.63 0.17
N ARG A 256 6.73 6.39 0.52
CA ARG A 256 7.73 6.02 1.53
C ARG A 256 7.17 6.08 2.96
N GLU A 257 6.24 6.99 3.26
CA GLU A 257 5.54 6.99 4.54
C GLU A 257 4.66 5.74 4.67
N TRP A 258 3.83 5.44 3.67
CA TRP A 258 2.94 4.27 3.68
C TRP A 258 3.69 2.94 3.74
N GLU A 259 4.78 2.80 2.99
CA GLU A 259 5.68 1.65 3.05
C GLU A 259 6.20 1.40 4.47
N GLY A 260 6.60 2.45 5.19
CA GLY A 260 7.05 2.35 6.58
C GLY A 260 5.98 1.83 7.55
N ILE A 261 4.69 2.08 7.26
CA ILE A 261 3.54 1.62 8.04
C ILE A 261 3.16 0.17 7.67
N LEU A 262 3.08 -0.13 6.37
CA LEU A 262 2.73 -1.46 5.85
C LEU A 262 3.80 -2.53 6.18
N GLU A 263 5.06 -2.12 6.30
CA GLU A 263 6.17 -3.00 6.72
C GLU A 263 6.42 -3.02 8.23
N LEU A 264 5.62 -2.31 9.05
CA LEU A 264 5.86 -2.19 10.48
C LEU A 264 5.87 -3.57 11.17
N GLU A 265 4.85 -4.39 10.97
CA GLU A 265 4.77 -5.69 11.65
C GLU A 265 5.93 -6.61 11.25
N GLU A 266 6.35 -6.58 9.98
CA GLU A 266 7.45 -7.43 9.51
C GLU A 266 8.78 -7.08 10.18
N TYR A 267 9.00 -5.80 10.49
CA TYR A 267 10.15 -5.36 11.29
C TYR A 267 9.99 -5.70 12.78
N LEU A 268 8.77 -5.63 13.33
CA LEU A 268 8.49 -6.06 14.71
C LEU A 268 8.72 -7.56 14.90
N LYS A 269 8.28 -8.41 13.96
CA LYS A 269 8.58 -9.85 13.89
C LYS A 269 10.09 -10.11 13.95
N LYS A 270 10.85 -9.53 12.99
CA LYS A 270 12.32 -9.60 12.89
C LYS A 270 13.09 -9.09 14.13
N THR A 271 12.47 -8.30 15.01
CA THR A 271 13.10 -7.75 16.23
C THR A 271 12.53 -8.33 17.53
N SER A 272 11.48 -9.15 17.45
CA SER A 272 10.82 -9.79 18.60
C SER A 272 11.67 -10.90 19.22
N LYS A 273 11.27 -11.36 20.41
CA LYS A 273 11.84 -12.54 21.08
C LYS A 273 11.01 -13.83 20.89
N LYS A 274 9.80 -13.75 20.32
CA LYS A 274 8.84 -14.87 20.29
C LYS A 274 9.09 -15.90 19.19
N GLU A 275 9.72 -15.51 18.08
CA GLU A 275 9.90 -16.36 16.88
C GLU A 275 11.28 -17.04 16.80
N ARG A 276 12.05 -17.07 17.91
CA ARG A 276 13.47 -17.48 17.89
C ARG A 276 13.68 -18.96 18.22
N SER A 277 14.59 -19.60 17.48
CA SER A 277 15.22 -20.86 17.88
C SER A 277 16.25 -20.60 18.99
N GLU A 278 16.64 -21.63 19.76
CA GLU A 278 17.69 -21.50 20.78
C GLU A 278 19.09 -21.22 20.17
N ALA A 279 19.28 -21.45 18.86
CA ALA A 279 20.53 -21.15 18.17
C ALA A 279 20.68 -19.64 17.84
N ASP A 280 19.59 -18.96 17.50
CA ASP A 280 19.58 -17.56 17.00
C ASP A 280 19.64 -16.49 18.11
N SER A 281 20.39 -16.80 19.17
CA SER A 281 20.54 -15.97 20.38
C SER A 281 21.14 -14.57 20.13
N LYS A 282 21.76 -14.34 18.96
CA LYS A 282 22.46 -13.09 18.58
C LYS A 282 21.65 -12.07 17.78
N ALA A 283 20.32 -12.19 17.70
CA ALA A 283 19.48 -11.23 16.97
C ALA A 283 19.10 -9.98 17.79
N SER A 284 19.00 -8.82 17.11
CA SER A 284 18.74 -7.49 17.68
C SER A 284 17.55 -7.41 18.64
N VAL A 285 17.63 -6.48 19.60
CA VAL A 285 16.59 -6.25 20.62
C VAL A 285 15.70 -5.07 20.23
N LEU A 286 14.37 -5.24 20.32
CA LEU A 286 13.39 -4.15 20.19
C LEU A 286 13.38 -3.26 21.44
N VAL A 287 13.56 -1.96 21.23
CA VAL A 287 13.49 -0.87 22.22
C VAL A 287 12.61 0.26 21.68
N LEU A 288 11.81 0.89 22.54
CA LEU A 288 11.00 2.06 22.18
C LEU A 288 11.64 3.34 22.73
N PHE A 289 11.70 4.41 21.91
CA PHE A 289 12.19 5.72 22.35
C PHE A 289 11.01 6.68 22.60
N GLY A 290 10.86 7.11 23.85
CA GLY A 290 9.80 7.97 24.36
C GLY A 290 8.83 7.20 25.25
N ALA A 291 8.71 7.59 26.52
CA ALA A 291 7.79 7.01 27.50
C ALA A 291 6.40 7.69 27.50
N GLY A 292 5.99 8.27 26.37
CA GLY A 292 4.83 9.16 26.25
C GLY A 292 3.48 8.47 26.02
N ARG A 293 2.51 9.22 25.46
CA ARG A 293 1.21 8.67 25.02
C ARG A 293 1.37 7.70 23.83
N MET A 294 2.23 8.04 22.88
CA MET A 294 2.49 7.21 21.70
C MET A 294 3.11 5.84 22.04
N PHE A 295 3.84 5.73 23.16
CA PHE A 295 4.24 4.43 23.73
C PHE A 295 3.03 3.61 24.21
N HIS A 296 2.09 4.23 24.93
CA HIS A 296 0.88 3.54 25.39
C HIS A 296 0.04 3.07 24.20
N ASN A 297 -0.13 3.93 23.19
CA ASN A 297 -0.81 3.60 21.95
C ASN A 297 -0.08 2.50 21.13
N TYR A 298 1.24 2.34 21.28
CA TYR A 298 1.97 1.16 20.78
C TYR A 298 1.62 -0.09 21.60
N MET A 299 1.62 0.00 22.93
CA MET A 299 1.33 -1.14 23.82
C MET A 299 -0.11 -1.65 23.64
N GLU A 300 -1.07 -0.74 23.49
CA GLU A 300 -2.47 -1.04 23.22
C GLU A 300 -2.69 -1.81 21.92
N VAL A 301 -1.88 -1.59 20.88
CA VAL A 301 -2.00 -2.30 19.59
C VAL A 301 -1.04 -3.49 19.54
N TRP A 302 0.26 -3.22 19.54
CA TRP A 302 1.32 -4.18 19.23
C TRP A 302 1.94 -4.88 20.46
N GLY A 303 1.90 -4.26 21.64
CA GLY A 303 2.72 -4.65 22.80
C GLY A 303 2.57 -6.09 23.33
N ASN A 304 1.44 -6.76 23.09
CA ASN A 304 1.26 -8.17 23.47
C ASN A 304 1.96 -9.15 22.50
N ALA A 305 1.97 -8.83 21.21
CA ALA A 305 2.69 -9.60 20.20
C ALA A 305 4.20 -9.28 20.26
N TYR A 306 4.53 -7.99 20.31
CA TYR A 306 5.87 -7.45 20.16
C TYR A 306 6.27 -6.56 21.36
N PRO A 307 6.40 -7.12 22.57
CA PRO A 307 6.81 -6.36 23.76
C PRO A 307 8.26 -5.89 23.63
N PRO A 308 8.56 -4.60 23.86
CA PRO A 308 9.93 -4.12 23.88
C PRO A 308 10.67 -4.58 25.15
N SER A 309 12.00 -4.68 25.09
CA SER A 309 12.78 -5.12 26.26
C SER A 309 13.08 -4.00 27.27
N PHE A 310 13.11 -2.75 26.82
CA PHE A 310 13.10 -1.55 27.66
C PHE A 310 12.62 -0.33 26.86
N ILE A 311 12.38 0.78 27.57
CA ILE A 311 12.09 2.10 27.02
C ILE A 311 13.34 2.97 27.19
N VAL A 312 13.63 3.82 26.21
CA VAL A 312 14.59 4.92 26.34
C VAL A 312 13.84 6.24 26.36
N ASP A 313 14.25 7.18 27.20
CA ASP A 313 13.76 8.56 27.16
C ASP A 313 14.90 9.53 27.45
N ASN A 314 14.80 10.77 26.97
CA ASN A 314 15.76 11.84 27.27
C ASN A 314 15.46 12.57 28.58
N ASN A 315 14.28 12.38 29.16
CA ASN A 315 13.94 12.93 30.47
C ASN A 315 14.56 12.08 31.61
N GLU A 316 15.65 12.59 32.20
CA GLU A 316 16.40 11.91 33.27
C GLU A 316 15.53 11.53 34.48
N THR A 317 14.47 12.30 34.77
CA THR A 317 13.56 12.05 35.90
C THR A 317 12.73 10.78 35.77
N LEU A 318 12.74 10.13 34.60
CA LEU A 318 12.06 8.85 34.35
C LEU A 318 12.98 7.62 34.50
N TRP A 319 14.30 7.82 34.51
CA TRP A 319 15.27 6.71 34.44
C TRP A 319 15.26 5.86 35.71
N GLY A 320 15.37 4.53 35.53
CA GLY A 320 15.21 3.55 36.62
C GLY A 320 13.77 3.31 37.04
N GLY A 321 12.82 4.15 36.61
CA GLY A 321 11.38 3.90 36.74
C GLY A 321 10.87 2.84 35.75
N THR A 322 9.57 2.57 35.83
CA THR A 322 8.86 1.69 34.89
C THR A 322 7.62 2.36 34.33
N ARG A 323 7.24 1.98 33.11
CA ARG A 323 5.92 2.27 32.53
C ARG A 323 5.36 0.98 31.95
N GLU A 324 4.13 0.65 32.31
CA GLU A 324 3.44 -0.58 31.86
C GLU A 324 4.31 -1.84 32.09
N ASN A 325 4.96 -1.88 33.27
CA ASN A 325 5.93 -2.88 33.74
C ASN A 325 7.26 -2.99 32.96
N ILE A 326 7.50 -2.11 31.98
CA ILE A 326 8.75 -2.05 31.21
C ILE A 326 9.66 -0.97 31.81
N CYS A 327 10.95 -1.28 31.99
CA CYS A 327 11.94 -0.36 32.58
C CYS A 327 12.32 0.78 31.63
N ILE A 328 12.46 2.00 32.17
CA ILE A 328 12.93 3.19 31.45
C ILE A 328 14.41 3.42 31.72
N ARG A 329 15.21 3.60 30.67
CA ARG A 329 16.67 3.72 30.70
C ARG A 329 17.16 5.01 30.03
N PRO A 330 18.39 5.48 30.36
CA PRO A 330 19.07 6.51 29.59
C PRO A 330 19.40 6.05 28.15
N PRO A 331 19.57 6.97 27.19
CA PRO A 331 19.99 6.64 25.83
C PRO A 331 21.34 5.91 25.75
N SER A 332 22.24 6.13 26.71
CA SER A 332 23.51 5.40 26.81
C SER A 332 23.34 3.88 26.89
N ALA A 333 22.19 3.38 27.36
CA ALA A 333 21.90 1.94 27.42
C ALA A 333 21.81 1.29 26.02
N LEU A 334 21.60 2.07 24.95
CA LEU A 334 21.63 1.59 23.56
C LEU A 334 23.04 1.18 23.10
N LEU A 335 24.09 1.55 23.85
CA LEU A 335 25.50 1.30 23.54
C LEU A 335 26.15 0.23 24.44
N GLU A 336 25.37 -0.37 25.35
CA GLU A 336 25.82 -1.42 26.29
C GLU A 336 26.17 -2.72 25.54
N ASP A 337 25.32 -3.15 24.60
CA ASP A 337 25.54 -4.32 23.76
C ASP A 337 26.02 -3.90 22.36
N LYS A 338 27.25 -4.28 22.03
CA LYS A 338 27.89 -4.02 20.73
C LYS A 338 27.94 -5.23 19.81
N GLU A 339 27.58 -6.42 20.30
CA GLU A 339 27.43 -7.60 19.44
C GLU A 339 26.05 -7.66 18.80
N HIS A 340 25.02 -7.14 19.50
CA HIS A 340 23.63 -7.22 19.07
C HIS A 340 23.05 -5.81 18.84
N PRO A 341 23.24 -5.20 17.65
CA PRO A 341 22.87 -3.81 17.39
C PRO A 341 21.39 -3.55 17.63
N THR A 342 21.09 -2.74 18.65
CA THR A 342 19.72 -2.46 19.12
C THR A 342 18.84 -1.90 18.01
N PHE A 343 17.57 -2.33 17.96
CA PHE A 343 16.56 -1.74 17.10
C PHE A 343 15.73 -0.73 17.89
N VAL A 344 15.69 0.54 17.46
CA VAL A 344 14.95 1.60 18.12
C VAL A 344 13.75 2.07 17.31
N LEU A 345 12.54 1.81 17.82
CA LEU A 345 11.31 2.38 17.28
C LEU A 345 11.00 3.68 18.04
N ILE A 346 10.98 4.81 17.33
CA ILE A 346 10.73 6.12 17.95
C ILE A 346 9.22 6.27 18.18
N CYS A 347 8.78 6.22 19.44
CA CYS A 347 7.41 6.43 19.90
C CYS A 347 7.26 7.82 20.53
N ASN A 348 7.73 8.85 19.82
CA ASN A 348 7.67 10.25 20.26
C ASN A 348 7.39 11.21 19.09
N MET A 349 6.36 12.03 19.26
CA MET A 349 5.95 13.09 18.32
C MET A 349 7.03 14.16 18.06
N TYR A 350 8.00 14.33 18.97
CA TYR A 350 9.16 15.22 18.78
C TYR A 350 10.38 14.47 18.21
N TYR A 351 10.17 13.57 17.24
CA TYR A 351 11.19 12.66 16.72
C TYR A 351 12.46 13.34 16.18
N ALA A 352 12.39 14.57 15.65
CA ALA A 352 13.46 15.16 14.84
C ALA A 352 14.76 15.49 15.61
N SER A 353 14.73 15.52 16.95
CA SER A 353 15.93 15.58 17.80
C SER A 353 16.46 14.19 18.16
N ILE A 354 15.55 13.22 18.36
CA ILE A 354 15.85 11.81 18.68
C ILE A 354 16.48 11.10 17.48
N GLU A 355 15.97 11.35 16.28
CA GLU A 355 16.53 10.96 14.98
C GLU A 355 18.02 11.32 14.89
N LYS A 356 18.34 12.62 15.01
CA LYS A 356 19.73 13.11 14.98
C LYS A 356 20.61 12.54 16.10
N GLN A 357 20.04 12.32 17.29
CA GLN A 357 20.73 11.70 18.42
C GLN A 357 21.10 10.24 18.12
N LEU A 358 20.16 9.46 17.58
CA LEU A 358 20.39 8.06 17.22
C LEU A 358 21.35 7.93 16.03
N ASP A 359 21.26 8.83 15.05
CA ASP A 359 22.21 8.92 13.92
C ASP A 359 23.65 9.18 14.42
N ILE A 360 23.84 10.15 15.32
CA ILE A 360 25.14 10.45 15.96
C ILE A 360 25.65 9.26 16.79
N MET A 361 24.75 8.47 17.36
CA MET A 361 25.08 7.25 18.10
C MET A 361 25.30 6.01 17.21
N GLY A 362 25.05 6.11 15.90
CA GLY A 362 25.13 4.99 14.95
C GLY A 362 24.02 3.93 15.14
N ILE A 363 22.92 4.28 15.81
CA ILE A 363 21.81 3.37 16.11
C ILE A 363 20.76 3.43 15.00
N ARG A 364 20.36 2.26 14.48
CA ARG A 364 19.32 2.15 13.46
C ARG A 364 17.93 2.33 14.07
N TRP A 365 17.07 3.10 13.40
CA TRP A 365 15.73 3.43 13.88
C TRP A 365 14.68 3.46 12.76
N ARG A 366 13.40 3.40 13.15
CA ARG A 366 12.19 3.77 12.36
C ARG A 366 11.27 4.59 13.28
N LYS A 367 10.37 5.37 12.70
CA LYS A 367 9.34 6.11 13.46
C LYS A 367 8.10 5.21 13.61
N TYR A 368 7.48 5.23 14.79
CA TYR A 368 6.10 4.77 14.96
C TYR A 368 5.19 5.99 14.84
N ASP A 369 4.09 5.86 14.12
CA ASP A 369 3.07 6.90 14.02
C ASP A 369 1.71 6.29 14.33
N ASP A 370 1.18 6.64 15.51
CA ASP A 370 -0.04 6.05 16.08
C ASP A 370 -1.32 6.55 15.43
N LYS A 371 -1.26 7.60 14.58
CA LYS A 371 -2.41 8.10 13.81
C LYS A 371 -2.99 7.03 12.88
N TYR A 372 -2.14 6.16 12.31
CA TYR A 372 -2.56 5.06 11.44
C TYR A 372 -3.28 3.94 12.21
N PHE A 373 -2.94 3.76 13.50
CA PHE A 373 -3.42 2.63 14.31
C PHE A 373 -4.50 3.02 15.33
N PHE A 374 -5.00 4.26 15.28
CA PHE A 374 -6.02 4.77 16.22
C PHE A 374 -7.30 3.91 16.24
N ARG A 375 -7.67 3.32 15.10
CA ARG A 375 -8.84 2.42 14.97
C ARG A 375 -8.69 1.09 15.72
N TYR A 376 -7.46 0.70 16.08
CA TYR A 376 -7.12 -0.57 16.73
C TYR A 376 -6.73 -0.41 18.21
N GLN A 377 -6.74 0.83 18.71
CA GLN A 377 -6.63 1.16 20.13
C GLN A 377 -7.86 0.63 20.88
N ASN A 378 -7.67 0.17 22.12
CA ASN A 378 -8.72 -0.37 23.01
C ASN A 378 -9.58 -1.55 22.46
N LEU A 379 -9.17 -2.25 21.40
CA LEU A 379 -9.82 -3.50 20.99
C LEU A 379 -9.51 -4.63 21.99
N VAL A 380 -10.55 -5.08 22.71
CA VAL A 380 -10.43 -6.01 23.85
C VAL A 380 -10.09 -7.44 23.43
N ASP A 381 -10.66 -7.93 22.33
CA ASP A 381 -10.50 -9.31 21.86
C ASP A 381 -9.47 -9.44 20.73
N LYS A 382 -8.20 -9.60 21.12
CA LYS A 382 -7.08 -9.78 20.17
C LYS A 382 -6.93 -11.22 19.67
N GLN A 383 -7.69 -11.58 18.64
CA GLN A 383 -7.20 -12.62 17.71
C GLN A 383 -6.13 -11.99 16.81
N GLY A 384 -4.93 -12.58 16.77
CA GLY A 384 -3.82 -12.06 15.97
C GLY A 384 -4.04 -12.24 14.46
N ALA A 385 -3.20 -11.60 13.64
CA ALA A 385 -3.23 -11.72 12.19
C ALA A 385 -2.92 -13.17 11.73
N GLY A 386 -3.97 -13.98 11.70
CA GLY A 386 -3.92 -15.43 11.47
C GLY A 386 -5.27 -16.07 11.15
N ILE A 387 -6.28 -15.26 10.78
CA ILE A 387 -7.51 -15.72 10.13
C ILE A 387 -7.88 -14.74 9.01
N CYS A 388 -7.34 -15.02 7.82
CA CYS A 388 -7.92 -14.69 6.51
C CYS A 388 -7.39 -15.73 5.53
#